data_AF-A0A6S7I7W1-F1
#
_entry.id   AF-A0A6S7I7W1-F1
#
_cell.length_a   1.000
_cell.length_b   1.000
_cell.length_c   1.000
_cell.angle_alpha   90.00
_cell.angle_beta   90.00
_cell.angle_gamma   90.00
#
_symmetry.space_group_name_H-M   'P 1'
#
loop_
_entity.id
_entity.type
_entity.pdbx_description
1 polymer ?
#
loop_
_entity_poly.entity_id
_entity_poly.type
_entity_poly.pdbx_seq_one_letter_code
_entity_poly.pdbx_strand_id
1 'polypeptide(L)'
;MVLFCPCEEDAVTLVKLQLWPGSAKRPQVAFHSKLMMLAEMLLLECHVSLKKFCDTLGLEKSNMLPTWKNDRQDILSSVELAIPVFHSYGHKSLCQIGNSPRRKSAFGLTDSEGIERLWAYLRGFSAITKEMIPGRRVDVLTDGLLHYAQHRINQFGPSLLAKVKRAKELLETTKLQLDEIFSKLQVPLDASLIERWTDEEKSLLLSRNRLPGCLDFDDVKDPESSIYQDFKVVADEQVPFSIKRTVIDLHHLTERCKEELGLVNIEIASIAEFSTDNLQAESEMQDLLCDSDSEDDIDEDVFEIGISDDDAEDDDDMLLDC
;
A
#
# COMPACT_ATOMS: atom_id res chain seq x y z
N MET A 1 -31.16 38.90 -9.40
CA MET A 1 -32.36 38.04 -9.31
C MET A 1 -32.77 37.69 -10.73
N VAL A 2 -32.82 36.41 -11.08
CA VAL A 2 -33.18 35.96 -12.43
C VAL A 2 -34.71 35.96 -12.56
N LEU A 3 -35.24 36.47 -13.67
CA LEU A 3 -36.66 36.46 -13.95
C LEU A 3 -36.98 35.22 -14.79
N PHE A 4 -37.92 34.41 -14.32
CA PHE A 4 -38.36 33.18 -14.99
C PHE A 4 -39.71 33.39 -15.66
N CYS A 5 -39.89 32.79 -16.83
CA CYS A 5 -41.11 32.85 -17.64
C CYS A 5 -41.69 31.44 -17.79
N PRO A 6 -43.02 31.25 -17.73
CA PRO A 6 -43.65 29.96 -18.03
C PRO A 6 -43.42 29.44 -19.46
N CYS A 7 -42.91 30.30 -20.34
CA CYS A 7 -42.67 30.03 -21.75
C CYS A 7 -41.37 29.27 -22.04
N GLU A 8 -40.47 29.14 -21.06
CA GLU A 8 -39.16 28.51 -21.21
C GLU A 8 -38.78 27.80 -19.91
N GLU A 9 -38.12 26.63 -20.01
CA GLU A 9 -37.67 25.93 -18.81
C GLU A 9 -36.61 26.74 -18.05
N ASP A 10 -36.71 26.73 -16.72
CA ASP A 10 -35.83 27.49 -15.84
C ASP A 10 -34.33 27.19 -16.09
N ALA A 11 -33.99 25.93 -16.36
CA ALA A 11 -32.62 25.53 -16.67
C ALA A 11 -32.11 26.14 -17.97
N VAL A 12 -32.94 26.22 -19.01
CA VAL A 12 -32.58 26.83 -20.29
C VAL A 12 -32.34 28.32 -20.12
N THR A 13 -33.22 28.98 -19.36
CA THR A 13 -33.07 30.41 -18.99
C THR A 13 -31.74 30.65 -18.28
N LEU A 14 -31.36 29.79 -17.32
CA LEU A 14 -30.11 29.91 -16.59
C LEU A 14 -28.89 29.72 -17.49
N VAL A 15 -28.89 28.71 -18.36
CA VAL A 15 -27.77 28.46 -19.30
C VAL A 15 -27.57 29.65 -20.24
N LYS A 16 -28.66 30.24 -20.78
CA LYS A 16 -28.59 31.46 -21.60
C LYS A 16 -27.94 32.64 -20.85
N LEU A 17 -28.14 32.71 -19.54
CA LEU A 17 -27.54 33.71 -18.66
C LEU A 17 -26.13 33.33 -18.17
N GLN A 18 -25.49 32.31 -18.77
CA GLN A 18 -24.17 31.82 -18.38
C GLN A 18 -24.13 31.26 -16.95
N LEU A 19 -25.27 30.76 -16.48
CA LEU A 19 -25.40 30.11 -15.18
C LEU A 19 -25.69 28.63 -15.39
N TRP A 20 -24.86 27.78 -14.80
CA TRP A 20 -25.03 26.34 -14.76
C TRP A 20 -26.00 25.96 -13.64
N PRO A 21 -27.19 25.42 -13.95
CA PRO A 21 -28.15 25.04 -12.94
C PRO A 21 -27.68 23.81 -12.15
N GLY A 22 -27.87 23.82 -10.83
CA GLY A 22 -27.63 22.65 -9.99
C GLY A 22 -28.62 21.49 -10.25
N SER A 23 -29.75 21.76 -10.90
CA SER A 23 -30.73 20.77 -11.35
C SER A 23 -31.46 21.25 -12.60
N ALA A 24 -31.65 20.36 -13.58
CA ALA A 24 -32.35 20.70 -14.83
C ALA A 24 -33.86 20.94 -14.64
N LYS A 25 -34.50 20.29 -13.66
CA LYS A 25 -35.96 20.34 -13.49
C LYS A 25 -36.42 21.41 -12.50
N ARG A 26 -35.64 21.64 -11.44
CA ARG A 26 -35.94 22.57 -10.35
C ARG A 26 -34.65 23.20 -9.83
N PRO A 27 -34.05 24.13 -10.59
CA PRO A 27 -32.79 24.76 -10.19
C PRO A 27 -33.01 25.67 -8.97
N GLN A 28 -32.59 25.20 -7.79
CA GLN A 28 -32.59 26.02 -6.57
C GLN A 28 -31.33 26.88 -6.46
N VAL A 29 -30.24 26.44 -7.10
CA VAL A 29 -28.92 27.10 -7.11
C VAL A 29 -28.38 27.03 -8.53
N ALA A 30 -27.64 28.05 -8.95
CA ALA A 30 -26.91 28.05 -10.20
C ALA A 30 -25.53 28.71 -10.03
N PHE A 31 -24.53 28.19 -10.74
CA PHE A 31 -23.15 28.66 -10.67
C PHE A 31 -22.74 29.32 -11.97
N HIS A 32 -21.89 30.35 -11.94
CA HIS A 32 -21.42 30.96 -13.18
C HIS A 32 -20.59 29.96 -14.01
N SER A 33 -20.79 29.92 -15.33
CA SER A 33 -20.09 29.02 -16.26
C SER A 33 -18.57 29.05 -16.12
N LYS A 34 -17.97 30.25 -16.04
CA LYS A 34 -16.54 30.45 -15.71
C LYS A 34 -16.06 29.74 -14.44
N LEU A 35 -16.88 29.69 -13.39
CA LEU A 35 -16.52 28.97 -12.16
C LEU A 35 -16.51 27.47 -12.40
N MET A 36 -17.46 26.95 -13.18
CA MET A 36 -17.53 25.54 -13.55
C MET A 36 -16.36 25.13 -14.46
N MET A 37 -15.98 25.97 -15.42
CA MET A 37 -14.79 25.76 -16.26
C MET A 37 -13.50 25.76 -15.44
N LEU A 38 -13.38 26.66 -14.46
CA LEU A 38 -12.24 26.68 -13.55
C LEU A 38 -12.18 25.40 -12.70
N ALA A 39 -13.33 24.95 -12.19
CA ALA A 39 -13.42 23.68 -11.47
C ALA A 39 -12.97 22.52 -12.36
N GLU A 40 -13.50 22.41 -13.57
CA GLU A 40 -13.15 21.39 -14.55
C GLU A 40 -11.64 21.35 -14.84
N MET A 41 -11.03 22.50 -15.15
CA MET A 41 -9.60 22.60 -15.43
C MET A 41 -8.75 22.17 -14.22
N LEU A 42 -9.13 22.59 -13.01
CA LEU A 42 -8.42 22.20 -11.80
C LEU A 42 -8.58 20.70 -11.48
N LEU A 43 -9.75 20.12 -11.75
CA LEU A 43 -10.01 18.70 -11.54
C LEU A 43 -9.28 17.81 -12.56
N LEU A 44 -9.36 18.15 -13.85
CA LEU A 44 -8.84 17.34 -14.94
C LEU A 44 -7.34 17.53 -15.14
N GLU A 45 -6.86 18.77 -15.20
CA GLU A 45 -5.47 19.09 -15.57
C GLU A 45 -4.55 19.23 -14.35
N CYS A 46 -5.08 19.76 -13.24
CA CYS A 46 -4.28 19.99 -12.03
C CYS A 46 -4.47 18.91 -10.96
N HIS A 47 -5.33 17.91 -11.21
CA HIS A 47 -5.67 16.82 -10.28
C HIS A 47 -6.07 17.30 -8.88
N VAL A 48 -6.68 18.49 -8.79
CA VAL A 48 -7.22 19.04 -7.55
C VAL A 48 -8.57 18.38 -7.28
N SER A 49 -8.73 17.76 -6.12
CA SER A 49 -10.03 17.19 -5.75
C SER A 49 -11.10 18.26 -5.65
N LEU A 50 -12.34 17.91 -6.01
CA LEU A 50 -13.50 18.80 -5.87
C LEU A 50 -13.63 19.36 -4.45
N LYS A 51 -13.30 18.55 -3.44
CA LYS A 51 -13.27 18.97 -2.03
C LYS A 51 -12.30 20.14 -1.81
N LYS A 52 -11.05 20.04 -2.24
CA LYS A 52 -10.05 21.11 -2.08
C LYS A 52 -10.44 22.39 -2.82
N PHE A 53 -11.07 22.25 -3.99
CA PHE A 53 -11.62 23.39 -4.73
C PHE A 53 -12.74 24.08 -3.94
N CYS A 54 -13.70 23.32 -3.41
CA CYS A 54 -14.79 23.85 -2.57
C CYS A 54 -14.28 24.47 -1.25
N ASP A 55 -13.28 23.86 -0.61
CA ASP A 55 -12.60 24.37 0.59
C ASP A 55 -11.98 25.75 0.32
N THR A 56 -11.28 25.89 -0.80
CA THR A 56 -10.63 27.15 -1.22
C THR A 56 -11.63 28.26 -1.47
N LEU A 57 -12.80 27.93 -2.03
CA LEU A 57 -13.88 28.87 -2.27
C LEU A 57 -14.68 29.21 -0.99
N GLY A 58 -14.37 28.57 0.14
CA GLY A 58 -15.11 28.75 1.39
C GLY A 58 -16.57 28.28 1.29
N LEU A 59 -16.89 27.42 0.32
CA LEU A 59 -18.22 26.82 0.17
C LEU A 59 -18.50 25.80 1.27
N GLU A 60 -17.45 25.25 1.87
CA GLU A 60 -17.49 24.44 3.11
C GLU A 60 -17.36 25.30 4.37
N LYS A 61 -18.00 26.48 4.45
CA LYS A 61 -18.25 27.14 5.76
C LYS A 61 -19.36 26.41 6.54
N SER A 62 -19.14 25.13 6.79
CA SER A 62 -19.52 24.49 8.05
C SER A 62 -18.21 24.19 8.76
N ASN A 63 -18.09 24.58 10.03
CA ASN A 63 -16.98 24.27 10.91
C ASN A 63 -16.81 22.76 11.13
N MET A 64 -16.47 22.00 10.10
CA MET A 64 -16.20 20.58 10.15
C MET A 64 -15.16 20.28 9.07
N LEU A 65 -13.88 20.26 9.46
CA LEU A 65 -13.05 19.09 9.09
C LEU A 65 -13.99 17.88 9.19
N PRO A 66 -14.03 16.96 8.21
CA PRO A 66 -14.98 15.86 8.25
C PRO A 66 -14.94 15.29 9.66
N THR A 67 -16.03 15.47 10.43
CA THR A 67 -16.14 14.79 11.70
C THR A 67 -16.21 13.35 11.26
N TRP A 68 -15.07 12.68 11.37
CA TRP A 68 -14.95 11.26 11.14
C TRP A 68 -16.06 10.66 12.01
N LYS A 69 -17.17 10.24 11.38
CA LYS A 69 -18.30 9.63 12.10
C LYS A 69 -17.86 8.37 12.85
N ASN A 70 -16.67 7.89 12.53
CA ASN A 70 -15.96 6.82 13.19
C ASN A 70 -14.73 7.40 13.93
N ASP A 71 -14.95 8.24 14.94
CA ASP A 71 -13.92 8.57 15.94
C ASP A 71 -13.73 7.37 16.88
N ARG A 72 -13.35 6.24 16.27
CA ARG A 72 -13.08 4.97 16.95
C ARG A 72 -11.69 5.05 17.56
N GLN A 73 -11.57 5.91 18.57
CA GLN A 73 -10.34 6.11 19.31
C GLN A 73 -9.86 4.80 19.95
N ASP A 74 -10.76 3.86 20.20
CA ASP A 74 -10.46 2.49 20.61
C ASP A 74 -9.66 1.72 19.55
N ILE A 75 -10.02 1.85 18.26
CA ILE A 75 -9.26 1.25 17.15
C ILE A 75 -7.93 2.00 16.99
N LEU A 76 -7.94 3.33 16.98
CA LEU A 76 -6.72 4.13 16.83
C LEU A 76 -5.75 3.91 18.00
N SER A 77 -6.24 3.59 19.19
CA SER A 77 -5.41 3.23 20.36
C SER A 77 -4.82 1.82 20.29
N SER A 78 -5.36 0.95 19.43
CA SER A 78 -4.93 -0.45 19.28
C SER A 78 -4.12 -0.72 18.01
N VAL A 79 -3.88 0.29 17.16
CA VAL A 79 -3.11 0.16 15.92
C VAL A 79 -1.95 1.16 15.89
N GLU A 80 -0.81 0.70 15.36
CA GLU A 80 0.33 1.55 15.11
C GLU A 80 0.37 1.94 13.62
N LEU A 81 0.44 3.25 13.34
CA LEU A 81 0.51 3.74 11.96
C LEU A 81 1.96 3.73 11.45
N ALA A 82 2.14 3.39 10.17
CA ALA A 82 3.42 3.43 9.48
C ALA A 82 3.26 3.96 8.06
N ILE A 83 4.37 4.41 7.46
CA ILE A 83 4.42 4.89 6.07
C ILE A 83 5.13 3.82 5.23
N PRO A 84 4.56 3.36 4.09
CA PRO A 84 5.22 2.37 3.26
C PRO A 84 6.67 2.74 2.92
N VAL A 85 7.54 1.73 2.83
CA VAL A 85 9.00 1.93 2.88
C VAL A 85 9.47 2.88 1.78
N PHE A 86 8.93 2.79 0.56
CA PHE A 86 9.33 3.69 -0.54
C PHE A 86 8.86 5.12 -0.31
N HIS A 87 7.65 5.27 0.22
CA HIS A 87 7.06 6.58 0.50
C HIS A 87 7.74 7.27 1.69
N SER A 88 8.28 6.50 2.64
CA SER A 88 8.90 7.04 3.86
C SER A 88 9.99 8.09 3.56
N TYR A 89 10.83 7.85 2.55
CA TYR A 89 11.92 8.76 2.16
C TYR A 89 11.43 10.10 1.61
N GLY A 90 10.19 10.18 1.12
CA GLY A 90 9.57 11.43 0.67
C GLY A 90 9.11 12.34 1.82
N HIS A 91 9.09 11.83 3.06
CA HIS A 91 8.66 12.60 4.23
C HIS A 91 9.83 13.26 4.97
N LYS A 92 9.52 14.21 5.87
CA LYS A 92 10.49 14.85 6.77
C LYS A 92 11.21 13.82 7.66
N SER A 93 12.44 14.09 8.08
CA SER A 93 13.26 13.15 8.87
C SER A 93 12.57 12.66 10.14
N LEU A 94 11.85 13.52 10.89
CA LEU A 94 11.06 13.07 12.06
C LEU A 94 10.01 12.02 11.71
N CYS A 95 9.40 12.15 10.53
CA CYS A 95 8.38 11.24 10.06
C CYS A 95 9.01 9.91 9.62
N GLN A 96 10.18 9.96 8.98
CA GLN A 96 10.97 8.76 8.63
C GLN A 96 11.32 7.95 9.87
N ILE A 97 11.90 8.59 10.90
CA ILE A 97 12.33 7.87 12.10
C ILE A 97 11.14 7.37 12.94
N GLY A 98 10.02 8.10 12.93
CA GLY A 98 8.85 7.78 13.74
C GLY A 98 7.86 6.84 13.07
N ASN A 99 7.86 6.73 11.73
CA ASN A 99 6.86 5.99 10.97
C ASN A 99 7.41 4.98 9.95
N SER A 100 8.72 4.79 9.87
CA SER A 100 9.28 3.76 8.98
C SER A 100 8.96 2.34 9.49
N PRO A 101 8.42 1.45 8.65
CA PRO A 101 8.25 0.03 8.95
C PRO A 101 9.56 -0.65 9.32
N ARG A 102 10.71 -0.10 8.89
CA ARG A 102 12.03 -0.61 9.25
C ARG A 102 12.43 -0.29 10.69
N ARG A 103 11.75 0.64 11.35
CA ARG A 103 11.99 1.03 12.75
C ARG A 103 10.83 0.69 13.70
N LYS A 104 9.65 0.33 13.18
CA LYS A 104 8.48 -0.06 13.99
C LYS A 104 8.40 -1.55 14.23
N SER A 105 8.13 -1.93 15.47
CA SER A 105 7.82 -3.29 15.94
C SER A 105 6.71 -3.96 15.13
N ALA A 106 6.71 -5.29 15.07
CA ALA A 106 5.68 -6.14 14.44
C ALA A 106 5.52 -6.04 12.90
N PHE A 107 6.30 -5.20 12.21
CA PHE A 107 6.27 -5.14 10.74
C PHE A 107 7.12 -6.22 10.06
N GLY A 108 8.06 -6.85 10.77
CA GLY A 108 9.07 -7.72 10.14
C GLY A 108 9.80 -7.00 9.00
N LEU A 109 9.94 -7.68 7.86
CA LEU A 109 10.59 -7.14 6.67
C LEU A 109 9.61 -6.65 5.59
N THR A 110 8.31 -6.54 5.89
CA THR A 110 7.31 -6.05 4.94
C THR A 110 7.63 -4.63 4.44
N ASP A 111 7.37 -4.38 3.16
CA ASP A 111 7.52 -3.06 2.52
C ASP A 111 6.25 -2.20 2.61
N SER A 112 5.12 -2.84 2.94
CA SER A 112 3.77 -2.26 2.93
C SER A 112 3.32 -1.75 1.54
N GLU A 113 3.89 -2.26 0.45
CA GLU A 113 3.55 -1.89 -0.94
C GLU A 113 2.55 -2.89 -1.58
N GLY A 114 1.89 -3.73 -0.77
CA GLY A 114 0.98 -4.76 -1.25
C GLY A 114 -0.22 -4.21 -2.03
N ILE A 115 -0.76 -3.08 -1.56
CA ILE A 115 -1.91 -2.43 -2.18
C ILE A 115 -1.54 -1.76 -3.52
N GLU A 116 -0.36 -1.14 -3.60
CA GLU A 116 0.16 -0.54 -4.83
C GLU A 116 0.40 -1.60 -5.91
N ARG A 117 0.90 -2.79 -5.53
CA ARG A 117 1.03 -3.94 -6.43
C ARG A 117 -0.33 -4.41 -6.97
N LEU A 118 -1.36 -4.42 -6.13
CA LEU A 118 -2.72 -4.73 -6.56
C LEU A 118 -3.27 -3.66 -7.50
N TRP A 119 -3.09 -2.37 -7.19
CA TRP A 119 -3.51 -1.28 -8.06
C TRP A 119 -2.81 -1.30 -9.42
N ALA A 120 -1.52 -1.66 -9.46
CA ALA A 120 -0.79 -1.85 -10.70
C ALA A 120 -1.42 -2.96 -11.57
N TYR A 121 -1.78 -4.10 -10.96
CA TYR A 121 -2.52 -5.17 -11.64
C TYR A 121 -3.89 -4.70 -12.15
N LEU A 122 -4.65 -4.00 -11.32
CA LEU A 122 -6.00 -3.51 -11.67
C LEU A 122 -6.01 -2.37 -12.70
N ARG A 123 -4.86 -1.72 -12.94
CA ARG A 123 -4.74 -0.61 -13.89
C ARG A 123 -5.23 -0.99 -15.29
N GLY A 124 -4.90 -2.21 -15.75
CA GLY A 124 -5.34 -2.71 -17.05
C GLY A 124 -6.87 -2.82 -17.18
N PHE A 125 -7.56 -3.13 -16.08
CA PHE A 125 -9.01 -3.25 -16.05
C PHE A 125 -9.73 -1.91 -16.17
N SER A 126 -9.07 -0.81 -15.79
CA SER A 126 -9.70 0.52 -15.80
C SER A 126 -10.09 0.98 -17.20
N ALA A 127 -9.26 0.67 -18.21
CA ALA A 127 -9.55 1.03 -19.60
C ALA A 127 -10.64 0.13 -20.21
N ILE A 128 -10.54 -1.19 -20.02
CA ILE A 128 -11.46 -2.16 -20.64
C ILE A 128 -12.86 -2.11 -20.02
N THR A 129 -12.98 -1.74 -18.75
CA THR A 129 -14.28 -1.68 -18.04
C THR A 129 -14.93 -0.29 -18.08
N LYS A 130 -14.31 0.69 -18.76
CA LYS A 130 -14.74 2.10 -18.73
C LYS A 130 -16.18 2.28 -19.21
N GLU A 131 -16.55 1.64 -20.31
CA GLU A 131 -17.86 1.76 -20.96
C GLU A 131 -18.85 0.66 -20.53
N MET A 132 -18.48 -0.16 -19.55
CA MET A 132 -19.34 -1.24 -19.04
C MET A 132 -20.42 -0.70 -18.11
N ILE A 133 -21.59 -1.35 -18.14
CA ILE A 133 -22.66 -1.15 -17.16
C ILE A 133 -22.12 -1.48 -15.75
N PRO A 134 -22.50 -0.76 -14.68
CA PRO A 134 -21.95 -0.96 -13.34
C PRO A 134 -21.92 -2.41 -12.85
N GLY A 135 -22.99 -3.19 -13.08
CA GLY A 135 -23.02 -4.61 -12.71
C GLY A 135 -21.93 -5.43 -13.42
N ARG A 136 -21.82 -5.27 -14.75
CA ARG A 136 -20.80 -5.96 -15.55
C ARG A 136 -19.38 -5.55 -15.18
N ARG A 137 -19.19 -4.29 -14.81
CA ARG A 137 -17.91 -3.80 -14.30
C ARG A 137 -17.53 -4.47 -12.98
N VAL A 138 -18.49 -4.66 -12.07
CA VAL A 138 -18.26 -5.37 -10.81
C VAL A 138 -17.89 -6.83 -11.07
N ASP A 139 -18.61 -7.52 -11.97
CA ASP A 139 -18.31 -8.91 -12.33
C ASP A 139 -16.86 -9.05 -12.83
N VAL A 140 -16.47 -8.24 -13.82
CA VAL A 140 -15.12 -8.30 -14.42
C VAL A 140 -14.01 -7.96 -13.43
N LEU A 141 -14.22 -6.96 -12.57
CA LEU A 141 -13.25 -6.62 -11.52
C LEU A 141 -13.15 -7.73 -10.47
N THR A 142 -14.27 -8.39 -10.15
CA THR A 142 -14.30 -9.52 -9.21
C THR A 142 -13.52 -10.69 -9.78
N ASP A 143 -13.72 -11.04 -11.05
CA ASP A 143 -12.96 -12.10 -11.72
C ASP A 143 -11.46 -11.79 -11.74
N GLY A 144 -11.07 -10.55 -12.04
CA GLY A 144 -9.68 -10.11 -11.96
C GLY A 144 -9.10 -10.24 -10.55
N LEU A 145 -9.85 -9.88 -9.51
CA LEU A 145 -9.43 -10.02 -8.12
C LEU A 145 -9.31 -11.48 -7.69
N LEU A 146 -10.23 -12.35 -8.09
CA LEU A 146 -10.18 -13.79 -7.83
C LEU A 146 -8.98 -14.42 -8.52
N HIS A 147 -8.72 -14.07 -9.78
CA HIS A 147 -7.54 -14.51 -10.49
C HIS A 147 -6.24 -14.06 -9.80
N TYR A 148 -6.16 -12.78 -9.39
CA TYR A 148 -5.01 -12.28 -8.65
C TYR A 148 -4.84 -13.03 -7.32
N ALA A 149 -5.91 -13.25 -6.57
CA ALA A 149 -5.88 -14.01 -5.31
C ALA A 149 -5.39 -15.44 -5.53
N GLN A 150 -5.90 -16.15 -6.54
CA GLN A 150 -5.44 -17.49 -6.88
C GLN A 150 -3.96 -17.51 -7.23
N HIS A 151 -3.49 -16.54 -8.03
CA HIS A 151 -2.08 -16.41 -8.33
C HIS A 151 -1.24 -16.19 -7.06
N ARG A 152 -1.70 -15.37 -6.11
CA ARG A 152 -1.02 -15.15 -4.83
C ARG A 152 -0.97 -16.41 -3.97
N ILE A 153 -2.04 -17.20 -3.95
CA ILE A 153 -2.11 -18.49 -3.24
C ILE A 153 -1.11 -19.47 -3.86
N ASN A 154 -1.07 -19.60 -5.19
CA ASN A 154 -0.15 -20.49 -5.88
C ASN A 154 1.34 -20.12 -5.64
N GLN A 155 1.63 -18.83 -5.43
CA GLN A 155 2.97 -18.33 -5.13
C GLN A 155 3.32 -18.32 -3.64
N PHE A 156 2.41 -18.77 -2.77
CA PHE A 156 2.55 -18.58 -1.33
C PHE A 156 3.75 -19.33 -0.75
N GLY A 157 3.88 -20.63 -1.04
CA GLY A 157 5.02 -21.45 -0.61
C GLY A 157 6.38 -20.91 -1.08
N PRO A 158 6.59 -20.71 -2.41
CA PRO A 158 7.81 -20.08 -2.91
C PRO A 158 8.10 -18.70 -2.30
N SER A 159 7.06 -17.88 -2.08
CA SER A 159 7.20 -16.56 -1.47
C SER A 159 7.68 -16.65 -0.01
N LEU A 160 7.18 -17.61 0.78
CA LEU A 160 7.63 -17.79 2.16
C LEU A 160 9.07 -18.29 2.22
N LEU A 161 9.43 -19.24 1.36
CA LEU A 161 10.81 -19.71 1.25
C LEU A 161 11.77 -18.57 0.90
N ALA A 162 11.41 -17.73 -0.08
CA ALA A 162 12.19 -16.56 -0.46
C ALA A 162 12.33 -15.56 0.70
N LYS A 163 11.26 -15.35 1.48
CA LYS A 163 11.28 -14.50 2.68
C LYS A 163 12.24 -15.05 3.74
N VAL A 164 12.20 -16.35 4.05
CA VAL A 164 13.12 -16.97 5.02
C VAL A 164 14.58 -16.78 4.57
N LYS A 165 14.90 -17.09 3.31
CA LYS A 165 16.25 -16.95 2.77
C LYS A 165 16.74 -15.51 2.91
N ARG A 166 15.94 -14.56 2.41
CA ARG A 166 16.26 -13.12 2.48
C ARG A 166 16.44 -12.64 3.93
N ALA A 167 15.56 -13.05 4.84
CA ALA A 167 15.63 -12.63 6.23
C ALA A 167 16.89 -13.16 6.93
N LYS A 168 17.29 -14.41 6.66
CA LYS A 168 18.54 -14.99 7.19
C LYS A 168 19.78 -14.28 6.63
N GLU A 169 19.85 -14.11 5.31
CA GLU A 169 20.97 -13.44 4.66
C GLU A 169 21.14 -12.00 5.15
N LEU A 170 20.03 -11.27 5.29
CA LEU A 170 20.03 -9.90 5.77
C LEU A 170 20.38 -9.82 7.27
N LEU A 171 19.93 -10.78 8.08
CA LEU A 171 20.29 -10.86 9.50
C LEU A 171 21.81 -11.05 9.68
N GLU A 172 22.41 -11.96 8.92
CA GLU A 172 23.86 -12.19 9.00
C GLU A 172 24.64 -10.98 8.48
N THR A 173 24.21 -10.38 7.36
CA THR A 173 24.83 -9.18 6.80
C THR A 173 24.79 -8.00 7.78
N THR A 174 23.65 -7.76 8.43
CA THR A 174 23.49 -6.64 9.36
C THR A 174 24.30 -6.81 10.64
N LYS A 175 24.40 -8.03 11.18
CA LYS A 175 25.30 -8.33 12.30
C LYS A 175 26.76 -8.08 11.95
N LEU A 176 27.22 -8.56 10.79
CA LEU A 176 28.60 -8.36 10.33
C LEU A 176 28.93 -6.87 10.16
N GLN A 177 27.99 -6.08 9.63
CA GLN A 177 28.17 -4.63 9.50
C GLN A 177 28.23 -3.92 10.86
N LEU A 178 27.41 -4.35 11.82
CA LEU A 178 27.49 -3.85 13.19
C LEU A 178 28.86 -4.20 13.81
N ASP A 179 29.28 -5.46 13.74
CA ASP A 179 30.56 -5.91 14.27
C ASP A 179 31.74 -5.14 13.64
N GLU A 180 31.69 -4.87 12.33
CA GLU A 180 32.70 -4.08 11.64
C GLU A 180 32.75 -2.62 12.16
N ILE A 181 31.60 -1.96 12.33
CA ILE A 181 31.53 -0.60 12.87
C ILE A 181 32.08 -0.59 14.29
N PHE A 182 31.65 -1.53 15.14
CA PHE A 182 32.04 -1.59 16.54
C PHE A 182 33.48 -2.05 16.74
N SER A 183 34.11 -2.74 15.77
CA SER A 183 35.55 -3.00 15.80
C SER A 183 36.40 -1.73 15.71
N LYS A 184 35.86 -0.66 15.10
CA LYS A 184 36.52 0.64 14.92
C LYS A 184 36.14 1.63 16.02
N LEU A 185 35.06 1.38 16.76
CA LEU A 185 34.60 2.22 17.86
C LEU A 185 35.14 1.69 19.19
N GLN A 186 35.57 2.59 20.07
CA GLN A 186 36.04 2.22 21.42
C GLN A 186 34.88 2.14 22.44
N VAL A 187 33.68 1.82 21.98
CA VAL A 187 32.44 1.78 22.78
C VAL A 187 31.78 0.42 22.56
N PRO A 188 31.33 -0.29 23.61
CA PRO A 188 30.64 -1.57 23.44
C PRO A 188 29.24 -1.38 22.83
N LEU A 189 28.80 -2.33 22.01
CA LEU A 189 27.40 -2.39 21.55
C LEU A 189 26.52 -2.91 22.70
N ASP A 190 25.70 -2.02 23.27
CA ASP A 190 24.69 -2.38 24.25
C ASP A 190 23.33 -1.73 23.90
N ALA A 191 22.23 -2.29 24.44
CA ALA A 191 20.88 -1.79 24.16
C ALA A 191 20.66 -0.35 24.67
N SER A 192 21.30 0.03 25.77
CA SER A 192 21.18 1.38 26.36
C SER A 192 21.85 2.45 25.52
N LEU A 193 22.89 2.08 24.75
CA LEU A 193 23.60 2.94 23.82
C LEU A 193 22.70 3.26 22.63
N ILE A 194 22.01 2.24 22.09
CA ILE A 194 21.08 2.41 20.99
C ILE A 194 19.91 3.30 21.40
N GLU A 195 19.34 3.07 22.58
CA GLU A 195 18.25 3.89 23.12
C GLU A 195 18.70 5.36 23.26
N ARG A 196 19.87 5.58 23.86
CA ARG A 196 20.44 6.93 24.03
C ARG A 196 20.68 7.63 22.69
N TRP A 197 21.28 6.96 21.71
CA TRP A 197 21.51 7.54 20.39
C TRP A 197 20.21 7.81 19.64
N THR A 198 19.18 6.99 19.85
CA THR A 198 17.84 7.20 19.28
C THR A 198 17.17 8.45 19.87
N ASP A 199 17.27 8.63 21.19
CA ASP A 199 16.75 9.81 21.88
C ASP A 199 17.52 11.09 21.49
N GLU A 200 18.83 11.00 21.34
CA GLU A 200 19.67 12.08 20.81
C GLU A 200 19.25 12.46 19.38
N GLU A 201 19.08 11.49 18.47
CA GLU A 201 18.62 11.72 17.10
C GLU A 201 17.25 12.41 17.08
N LYS A 202 16.30 11.90 17.87
CA LYS A 202 14.95 12.46 17.96
C LYS A 202 14.97 13.89 18.50
N SER A 203 15.76 14.15 19.53
CA SER A 203 15.89 15.48 20.16
C SER A 203 16.51 16.49 19.20
N LEU A 204 17.56 16.10 18.47
CA LEU A 204 18.20 16.92 17.43
C LEU A 204 17.25 17.23 16.27
N LEU A 205 16.45 16.26 15.84
CA LEU A 205 15.48 16.50 14.77
C LEU A 205 14.29 17.35 15.23
N LEU A 206 13.91 17.28 16.51
CA LEU A 206 12.88 18.13 17.11
C LEU A 206 13.36 19.57 17.31
N SER A 207 14.64 19.80 17.65
CA SER A 207 15.20 21.15 17.69
C SER A 207 15.28 21.74 16.28
N ARG A 208 15.74 20.96 15.29
CA ARG A 208 15.87 21.36 13.88
C ARG A 208 14.56 21.61 13.15
N ASN A 209 13.45 21.00 13.57
CA ASN A 209 12.14 21.24 12.96
C ASN A 209 11.49 22.56 13.41
N ARG A 210 12.14 23.34 14.27
CA ARG A 210 11.76 24.73 14.52
C ARG A 210 12.45 25.62 13.50
N LEU A 211 11.74 25.98 12.44
CA LEU A 211 12.08 27.24 11.77
C LEU A 211 11.88 28.36 12.81
N PRO A 212 12.83 29.30 12.96
CA PRO A 212 12.60 30.50 13.72
C PRO A 212 11.25 31.11 13.31
N GLY A 213 10.42 31.50 14.28
CA GLY A 213 9.07 32.04 14.00
C GLY A 213 9.09 33.28 13.09
N CYS A 214 10.24 33.95 12.99
CA CYS A 214 10.57 34.98 12.03
C CYS A 214 12.01 34.74 11.55
N LEU A 215 12.22 34.71 10.23
CA LEU A 215 13.55 34.65 9.63
C LEU A 215 13.91 36.07 9.19
N ASP A 216 14.97 36.63 9.76
CA ASP A 216 15.56 37.87 9.26
C ASP A 216 16.37 37.56 7.99
N PHE A 217 16.20 38.38 6.97
CA PHE A 217 16.90 38.23 5.70
C PHE A 217 18.40 38.45 5.84
N ASP A 218 18.82 39.30 6.76
CA ASP A 218 20.24 39.56 7.02
C ASP A 218 20.92 38.36 7.72
N ASP A 219 20.19 37.69 8.63
CA ASP A 219 20.67 36.46 9.28
C ASP A 219 20.79 35.29 8.29
N VAL A 220 19.94 35.23 7.26
CA VAL A 220 20.03 34.21 6.19
C VAL A 220 21.23 34.47 5.26
N LYS A 221 21.71 35.72 5.16
CA LYS A 221 22.88 36.05 4.34
C LYS A 221 24.20 35.84 5.05
N ASP A 222 24.21 35.86 6.38
CA ASP A 222 25.40 35.67 7.19
C ASP A 222 25.60 34.18 7.51
N PRO A 223 26.59 33.49 6.92
CA PRO A 223 26.89 32.09 7.22
C PRO A 223 27.30 31.85 8.69
N GLU A 224 27.64 32.91 9.41
CA GLU A 224 28.02 32.85 10.82
C GLU A 224 26.84 33.04 11.78
N SER A 225 25.65 33.36 11.26
CA SER A 225 24.45 33.65 12.06
C SER A 225 23.95 32.46 12.87
N SER A 226 23.08 32.73 13.84
CA SER A 226 22.44 31.69 14.67
C SER A 226 21.61 30.70 13.86
N ILE A 227 21.16 31.06 12.65
CA ILE A 227 20.43 30.16 11.74
C ILE A 227 21.35 29.03 11.24
N TYR A 228 22.65 29.31 11.13
CA TYR A 228 23.66 28.37 10.63
C TYR A 228 24.49 27.71 11.74
N GLN A 229 24.32 28.10 13.00
CA GLN A 229 25.02 27.48 14.14
C GLN A 229 24.78 25.97 14.22
N ASP A 230 23.59 25.49 13.84
CA ASP A 230 23.23 24.06 13.80
C ASP A 230 23.93 23.26 12.67
N PHE A 231 24.60 23.94 11.72
CA PHE A 231 25.39 23.33 10.65
C PHE A 231 26.90 23.40 10.92
N LYS A 232 27.32 24.25 11.87
CA LYS A 232 28.68 24.23 12.40
C LYS A 232 28.78 23.00 13.30
N VAL A 233 29.29 21.92 12.69
CA VAL A 233 29.58 20.63 13.30
C VAL A 233 30.00 20.81 14.77
N VAL A 234 29.23 20.23 15.69
CA VAL A 234 29.67 20.03 17.08
C VAL A 234 30.90 19.14 17.00
N ALA A 235 32.08 19.77 17.03
CA ALA A 235 33.38 19.13 16.82
C ALA A 235 33.78 18.17 17.97
N ASP A 236 32.89 17.91 18.92
CA ASP A 236 33.18 17.26 20.19
C ASP A 236 32.42 15.93 20.41
N GLU A 237 31.71 15.42 19.39
CA GLU A 237 31.14 14.07 19.49
C GLU A 237 32.18 13.00 19.16
N GLN A 238 32.45 12.13 20.13
CA GLN A 238 33.34 10.96 20.00
C GLN A 238 32.92 10.00 18.86
N VAL A 239 31.65 10.05 18.44
CA VAL A 239 31.10 9.26 17.33
C VAL A 239 30.25 10.17 16.44
N PRO A 240 30.53 10.27 15.13
CA PRO A 240 29.75 11.12 14.23
C PRO A 240 28.28 10.72 14.15
N PHE A 241 27.38 11.69 14.03
CA PHE A 241 25.93 11.48 13.90
C PHE A 241 25.55 10.50 12.77
N SER A 242 26.23 10.55 11.63
CA SER A 242 25.99 9.62 10.51
C SER A 242 26.23 8.17 10.91
N ILE A 243 27.27 7.90 11.71
CA ILE A 243 27.58 6.58 12.23
C ILE A 243 26.54 6.15 13.26
N LYS A 244 26.15 7.05 14.19
CA LYS A 244 25.07 6.77 15.16
C LYS A 244 23.79 6.35 14.44
N ARG A 245 23.38 7.10 13.41
CA ARG A 245 22.18 6.81 12.62
C ARG A 245 22.28 5.48 11.89
N THR A 246 23.41 5.18 11.24
CA THR A 246 23.63 3.88 10.59
C THR A 246 23.53 2.74 11.59
N VAL A 247 24.10 2.87 12.78
CA VAL A 247 24.01 1.85 13.84
C VAL A 247 22.56 1.66 14.30
N ILE A 248 21.80 2.74 14.51
CA ILE A 248 20.37 2.67 14.85
C ILE A 248 19.59 1.92 13.75
N ASP A 249 19.80 2.27 12.49
CA ASP A 249 19.13 1.64 11.35
C ASP A 249 19.46 0.14 11.24
N LEU A 250 20.74 -0.23 11.40
CA LEU A 250 21.18 -1.63 11.39
C LEU A 250 20.64 -2.43 12.58
N HIS A 251 20.57 -1.82 13.77
CA HIS A 251 19.98 -2.43 14.95
C HIS A 251 18.51 -2.74 14.71
N HIS A 252 17.71 -1.75 14.30
CA HIS A 252 16.30 -1.98 14.02
C HIS A 252 16.09 -3.00 12.90
N LEU A 253 16.93 -2.97 11.85
CA LEU A 253 16.87 -3.95 10.77
C LEU A 253 17.17 -5.37 11.24
N THR A 254 18.13 -5.52 12.16
CA THR A 254 18.44 -6.80 12.82
C THR A 254 17.21 -7.33 13.56
N GLU A 255 16.53 -6.47 14.33
CA GLU A 255 15.29 -6.84 15.02
C GLU A 255 14.16 -7.16 14.04
N ARG A 256 14.02 -6.40 12.94
CA ARG A 256 13.04 -6.68 11.87
C ARG A 256 13.26 -8.05 11.22
N CYS A 257 14.52 -8.42 10.99
CA CYS A 257 14.86 -9.74 10.45
C CYS A 257 14.47 -10.87 11.40
N LYS A 258 14.75 -10.71 12.71
CA LYS A 258 14.34 -11.70 13.74
C LYS A 258 12.83 -11.84 13.78
N GLU A 259 12.10 -10.73 13.73
CA GLU A 259 10.64 -10.74 13.68
C GLU A 259 10.10 -11.41 12.42
N GLU A 260 10.62 -11.09 11.22
CA GLU A 260 10.18 -11.74 9.97
C GLU A 260 10.38 -13.25 10.04
N LEU A 261 11.51 -13.71 10.59
CA LEU A 261 11.75 -15.14 10.77
C LEU A 261 10.72 -15.78 11.72
N GLY A 262 10.37 -15.11 12.82
CA GLY A 262 9.33 -15.56 13.73
C GLY A 262 7.96 -15.65 13.06
N LEU A 263 7.55 -14.57 12.37
CA LEU A 263 6.27 -14.48 11.67
C LEU A 263 6.15 -15.52 10.55
N VAL A 264 7.20 -15.67 9.74
CA VAL A 264 7.20 -16.65 8.65
C VAL A 264 7.23 -18.08 9.17
N ASN A 265 7.91 -18.36 10.29
CA ASN A 265 7.86 -19.69 10.90
C ASN A 265 6.46 -20.06 11.40
N ILE A 266 5.74 -19.10 12.00
CA ILE A 266 4.34 -19.30 12.39
C ILE A 266 3.49 -19.63 11.15
N GLU A 267 3.62 -18.84 10.09
CA GLU A 267 2.86 -19.04 8.86
C GLU A 267 3.17 -20.40 8.20
N ILE A 268 4.44 -20.80 8.15
CA ILE A 268 4.86 -22.11 7.64
C ILE A 268 4.22 -23.24 8.46
N ALA A 269 4.19 -23.12 9.79
CA ALA A 269 3.56 -24.12 10.65
C ALA A 269 2.06 -24.21 10.39
N SER A 270 1.36 -23.08 10.26
CA SER A 270 -0.08 -23.05 9.95
C SER A 270 -0.40 -23.68 8.59
N ILE A 271 0.43 -23.48 7.57
CA ILE A 271 0.25 -24.13 6.26
C ILE A 271 0.49 -25.63 6.36
N ALA A 272 1.51 -26.05 7.12
CA ALA A 272 1.82 -27.46 7.29
C ALA A 272 0.64 -28.19 7.95
N GLU A 273 0.08 -27.61 9.01
CA GLU A 273 -1.13 -28.09 9.69
C GLU A 273 -2.32 -28.18 8.72
N PHE A 274 -2.66 -27.09 8.03
CA PHE A 274 -3.73 -27.07 7.03
C PHE A 274 -3.54 -28.14 5.93
N SER A 275 -2.29 -28.35 5.48
CA SER A 275 -2.00 -29.34 4.44
C SER A 275 -2.14 -30.76 4.96
N THR A 276 -1.74 -31.02 6.21
CA THR A 276 -1.92 -32.32 6.86
C THR A 276 -3.41 -32.63 7.06
N ASP A 277 -4.20 -31.66 7.52
CA ASP A 277 -5.65 -31.84 7.71
C ASP A 277 -6.36 -32.19 6.39
N ASN A 278 -6.00 -31.50 5.30
CA ASN A 278 -6.58 -31.81 3.98
C ASN A 278 -6.18 -33.20 3.48
N LEU A 279 -4.91 -33.60 3.65
CA LEU A 279 -4.46 -34.95 3.27
C LEU A 279 -5.18 -36.04 4.08
N GLN A 280 -5.46 -35.78 5.36
CA GLN A 280 -6.26 -36.69 6.18
C GLN A 280 -7.69 -36.80 5.66
N ALA A 281 -8.35 -35.67 5.37
CA ALA A 281 -9.69 -35.66 4.80
C ALA A 281 -9.76 -36.38 3.44
N GLU A 282 -8.73 -36.23 2.60
CA GLU A 282 -8.61 -36.96 1.33
C GLU A 282 -8.50 -38.48 1.55
N SER A 283 -7.71 -38.92 2.53
CA SER A 283 -7.62 -40.34 2.91
C SER A 283 -8.97 -40.88 3.40
N GLU A 284 -9.67 -40.14 4.26
CA GLU A 284 -10.99 -40.55 4.78
C GLU A 284 -12.05 -40.65 3.66
N MET A 285 -12.01 -39.73 2.68
CA MET A 285 -12.86 -39.81 1.50
C MET A 285 -12.54 -41.05 0.65
N GLN A 286 -11.25 -41.40 0.51
CA GLN A 286 -10.83 -42.57 -0.25
C GLN A 286 -11.27 -43.88 0.42
N ASP A 287 -11.16 -43.97 1.75
CA ASP A 287 -11.62 -45.13 2.51
C ASP A 287 -13.15 -45.33 2.37
N LEU A 288 -13.93 -44.25 2.45
CA LEU A 288 -15.38 -44.30 2.23
C LEU A 288 -15.78 -44.75 0.82
N LEU A 289 -15.01 -44.39 -0.20
CA LEU A 289 -15.24 -44.85 -1.56
C LEU A 289 -14.89 -46.34 -1.71
N CYS A 290 -13.79 -46.80 -1.11
CA CYS A 290 -13.39 -48.21 -1.15
C CYS A 290 -14.35 -49.15 -0.39
N ASP A 291 -14.97 -48.69 0.70
CA ASP A 291 -15.98 -49.46 1.45
C ASP A 291 -17.30 -49.62 0.68
N SER A 292 -17.50 -48.91 -0.44
CA SER A 292 -18.69 -49.00 -1.29
C SER A 292 -18.57 -49.97 -2.48
N ASP A 293 -17.38 -50.56 -2.70
CA ASP A 293 -17.11 -51.52 -3.80
C ASP A 293 -17.19 -52.99 -3.37
N SER A 294 -17.71 -53.29 -2.17
CA SER A 294 -18.06 -54.66 -1.76
C SER A 294 -19.57 -54.83 -1.67
N GLU A 295 -20.11 -55.69 -2.53
CA GLU A 295 -21.53 -56.01 -2.76
C GLU A 295 -22.21 -55.16 -3.84
N ASP A 296 -21.96 -55.48 -5.11
CA ASP A 296 -23.03 -55.86 -6.04
C ASP A 296 -22.43 -56.55 -7.28
N ASP A 297 -22.71 -57.85 -7.43
CA ASP A 297 -22.60 -58.58 -8.70
C ASP A 297 -23.49 -57.87 -9.73
N ILE A 298 -22.92 -57.05 -10.61
CA ILE A 298 -23.61 -56.56 -11.80
C ILE A 298 -23.15 -57.43 -12.96
N ASP A 299 -24.08 -58.26 -13.44
CA ASP A 299 -23.96 -59.10 -14.63
C ASP A 299 -23.28 -58.35 -15.79
N GLU A 300 -22.19 -58.92 -16.30
CA GLU A 300 -21.58 -58.56 -17.58
C GLU A 300 -22.55 -58.91 -18.71
N ASP A 301 -23.56 -58.07 -18.97
CA ASP A 301 -24.28 -58.10 -20.24
C ASP A 301 -24.79 -56.71 -20.63
N VAL A 302 -24.37 -56.28 -21.82
CA VAL A 302 -24.85 -55.15 -22.64
C VAL A 302 -24.24 -53.77 -22.35
N PHE A 303 -23.21 -53.39 -23.13
CA PHE A 303 -23.28 -52.25 -24.06
C PHE A 303 -22.07 -52.26 -25.04
N GLU A 304 -22.18 -52.99 -26.16
CA GLU A 304 -21.39 -52.70 -27.36
C GLU A 304 -21.91 -51.39 -27.98
N ILE A 305 -21.14 -50.31 -27.90
CA ILE A 305 -21.22 -49.22 -28.87
C ILE A 305 -19.95 -49.32 -29.70
N GLY A 306 -20.11 -49.83 -30.91
CA GLY A 306 -19.06 -49.87 -31.92
C GLY A 306 -18.59 -48.46 -32.27
N ILE A 307 -17.29 -48.22 -32.10
CA ILE A 307 -16.59 -47.12 -32.74
C ILE A 307 -15.90 -47.75 -33.94
N SER A 308 -16.40 -47.42 -35.13
CA SER A 308 -15.72 -47.69 -36.39
C SER A 308 -14.54 -46.74 -36.50
N ASP A 309 -13.33 -47.29 -36.51
CA ASP A 309 -12.12 -46.63 -36.97
C ASP A 309 -12.22 -46.48 -38.49
N ASP A 310 -12.40 -45.26 -38.99
CA ASP A 310 -11.95 -44.84 -40.32
C ASP A 310 -11.83 -43.30 -40.35
N ASP A 311 -10.83 -42.84 -41.10
CA ASP A 311 -10.43 -41.46 -41.41
C ASP A 311 -9.33 -40.84 -40.53
N ALA A 312 -8.17 -41.50 -40.55
CA ALA A 312 -6.89 -40.81 -40.55
C ALA A 312 -6.51 -40.47 -42.01
N GLU A 313 -6.62 -39.20 -42.40
CA GLU A 313 -5.82 -38.65 -43.50
C GLU A 313 -5.09 -37.40 -43.01
N ASP A 314 -3.77 -37.52 -43.06
CA ASP A 314 -2.78 -36.45 -42.98
C ASP A 314 -3.06 -35.37 -44.03
N ASP A 315 -2.85 -34.10 -43.70
CA ASP A 315 -2.29 -33.17 -44.67
C ASP A 315 -1.42 -32.11 -43.98
N ASP A 316 -0.21 -32.04 -44.52
CA ASP A 316 0.96 -31.26 -44.17
C ASP A 316 0.79 -29.74 -44.25
N ASP A 317 1.76 -29.06 -43.63
CA ASP A 317 2.27 -27.73 -43.95
C ASP A 317 1.37 -26.50 -43.70
N MET A 318 1.73 -25.74 -42.66
CA MET A 318 2.20 -24.37 -42.90
C MET A 318 2.99 -23.81 -41.70
N LEU A 319 4.31 -23.77 -41.90
CA LEU A 319 5.19 -22.73 -41.36
C LEU A 319 4.59 -21.34 -41.61
N LEU A 320 4.63 -20.46 -40.60
CA LEU A 320 5.00 -19.05 -40.77
C LEU A 320 5.23 -18.38 -39.40
N ASP A 321 6.46 -17.89 -39.23
CA ASP A 321 6.89 -16.94 -38.21
C ASP A 321 6.10 -15.61 -38.26
N CYS A 322 5.71 -15.10 -37.08
CA CYS A 322 5.93 -13.73 -36.58
C CYS A 322 5.37 -13.57 -35.15
#